data_AF-A0A098AX87-F1
#
_entry.id   AF-A0A098AX87-F1
#
_cell.length_a   1.000
_cell.length_b   1.000
_cell.length_c   1.000
_cell.angle_alpha   90.00
_cell.angle_beta   90.00
_cell.angle_gamma   90.00
#
_symmetry.space_group_name_H-M   'P 1'
#
loop_
_entity.id
_entity.type
_entity.pdbx_description
1 polymer ?
#
loop_
_entity_poly.entity_id
_entity_poly.type
_entity_poly.pdbx_seq_one_letter_code
_entity_poly.pdbx_strand_id
1 'polypeptide(L)'
;MSHSTILPKNEAMFNFFKSHRLPLYFSKPVLRHIQEFIVAATAKGYRGKIVDIAEWSSVHRTSIGHFLSHGVWDESYIQKIVK
;
A
#
# COMPACT_ATOMS: atom_id res chain seq x y z
N MET A 1 2.27 -18.61 21.46
CA MET A 1 1.61 -17.32 21.12
C MET A 1 2.50 -16.62 20.11
N SER A 2 2.07 -16.56 18.85
CA SER A 2 2.90 -16.04 17.74
C SER A 2 3.07 -14.53 17.89
N HIS A 3 4.30 -14.06 17.87
CA HIS A 3 4.65 -12.64 17.87
C HIS A 3 4.04 -11.99 16.63
N SER A 4 2.92 -11.31 16.82
CA SER A 4 2.42 -10.35 15.86
C SER A 4 3.43 -9.19 15.87
N THR A 5 4.49 -9.28 15.07
CA THR A 5 5.23 -8.10 14.62
C THR A 5 4.26 -7.30 13.75
N ILE A 6 3.34 -6.61 14.43
CA ILE A 6 2.71 -5.40 13.93
C ILE A 6 3.90 -4.55 13.52
N LEU A 7 4.04 -4.35 12.21
CA LEU A 7 5.10 -3.60 11.55
C LEU A 7 5.59 -2.44 12.44
N PRO A 8 6.88 -2.06 12.35
CA PRO A 8 7.27 -0.75 12.86
C PRO A 8 6.28 0.24 12.25
N LYS A 9 5.49 0.86 13.11
CA LYS A 9 4.51 1.87 12.74
C LYS A 9 5.34 2.89 11.98
N ASN A 10 5.34 2.83 10.65
CA ASN A 10 6.18 3.70 9.83
C ASN A 10 5.48 5.05 9.84
N GLU A 11 5.55 5.71 11.00
CA GLU A 11 4.94 6.99 11.26
C GLU A 11 5.51 8.00 10.28
N ALA A 12 6.75 7.83 9.81
CA ALA A 12 7.32 8.62 8.74
C ALA A 12 6.51 8.51 7.43
N MET A 13 6.21 7.30 6.93
CA MET A 13 5.36 7.14 5.73
C MET A 13 3.93 7.65 5.95
N PHE A 14 3.34 7.36 7.11
CA PHE A 14 1.99 7.84 7.39
C PHE A 14 1.94 9.38 7.55
N ASN A 15 2.97 9.98 8.13
CA ASN A 15 3.13 11.43 8.22
C ASN A 15 3.38 12.06 6.85
N PHE A 16 4.17 11.40 6.00
CA PHE A 16 4.35 11.77 4.60
C PHE A 16 3.00 11.74 3.83
N PHE A 17 2.19 10.69 3.99
CA PHE A 17 0.84 10.66 3.40
C PHE A 17 -0.05 11.79 3.93
N LYS A 18 0.02 12.08 5.24
CA LYS A 18 -0.71 13.21 5.85
C LYS A 18 -0.25 14.56 5.28
N SER A 19 1.05 14.80 5.11
CA SER A 19 1.55 16.06 4.55
C SER A 19 1.10 16.26 3.10
N HIS A 20 0.87 15.17 2.37
CA HIS A 20 0.32 15.18 1.00
C HIS A 20 -1.22 15.07 0.95
N ARG A 21 -1.89 15.17 2.11
CA ARG A 21 -3.36 15.13 2.22
C ARG A 21 -4.02 13.87 1.64
N LEU A 22 -3.27 12.79 1.42
CA LEU A 22 -3.78 11.52 0.89
C LEU A 22 -4.91 10.90 1.74
N PRO A 23 -4.92 11.03 3.09
CA PRO A 23 -6.04 10.56 3.90
C PRO A 23 -7.40 11.22 3.61
N LEU A 24 -7.45 12.34 2.87
CA LEU A 24 -8.71 12.93 2.40
C LEU A 24 -9.33 12.16 1.24
N TYR A 25 -8.53 11.41 0.49
CA TYR A 25 -8.94 10.72 -0.74
C TYR A 25 -8.98 9.20 -0.57
N PHE A 26 -8.14 8.66 0.31
CA PHE A 26 -7.96 7.22 0.47
C PHE A 26 -8.25 6.76 1.90
N SER A 27 -8.96 5.64 2.01
CA SER A 27 -9.21 5.00 3.30
C SER A 27 -7.91 4.45 3.90
N LYS A 28 -7.90 4.25 5.22
CA LYS A 28 -6.73 3.68 5.93
C LYS A 28 -6.25 2.34 5.34
N PRO A 29 -7.13 1.38 4.96
CA PRO A 29 -6.71 0.16 4.28
C PRO A 29 -6.01 0.40 2.94
N VAL A 30 -6.50 1.35 2.12
CA VAL A 30 -5.88 1.71 0.84
C VAL A 30 -4.48 2.27 1.06
N LEU A 31 -4.32 3.20 2.01
CA LEU A 31 -3.02 3.78 2.34
C LEU A 31 -2.03 2.72 2.87
N ARG A 32 -2.51 1.71 3.60
CA ARG A 32 -1.69 0.59 4.06
C ARG A 32 -1.16 -0.23 2.88
N HIS A 33 -2.03 -0.57 1.94
CA HIS A 33 -1.59 -1.28 0.73
C HIS A 33 -0.60 -0.44 -0.08
N ILE A 34 -0.86 0.86 -0.29
CA ILE A 34 0.10 1.75 -0.97
C ILE A 34 1.47 1.72 -0.27
N GLN A 35 1.49 1.74 1.06
CA GLN A 35 2.73 1.63 1.82
C GLN A 35 3.45 0.29 1.58
N GLU A 36 2.74 -0.83 1.62
CA GLU A 36 3.30 -2.17 1.36
C GLU A 36 3.90 -2.26 -0.05
N PHE A 37 3.25 -1.65 -1.04
CA PHE A 37 3.76 -1.60 -2.42
C PHE A 37 5.05 -0.80 -2.54
N ILE A 38 5.12 0.39 -1.90
CA ILE A 38 6.33 1.21 -1.91
C ILE A 38 7.49 0.46 -1.25
N VAL A 39 7.26 -0.13 -0.08
CA VAL A 39 8.28 -0.90 0.64
C VAL A 39 8.77 -2.06 -0.22
N ALA A 40 7.86 -2.87 -0.77
CA ALA A 40 8.22 -3.99 -1.65
C ALA A 40 8.99 -3.54 -2.89
N ALA A 41 8.60 -2.44 -3.53
CA ALA A 41 9.26 -1.92 -4.71
C ALA A 41 10.69 -1.42 -4.44
N THR A 42 10.95 -0.92 -3.22
CA THR A 42 12.29 -0.50 -2.78
C THR A 42 13.15 -1.64 -2.23
N ALA A 43 12.56 -2.82 -2.01
CA ALA A 43 13.27 -3.98 -1.49
C ALA A 43 14.15 -4.63 -2.57
N LYS A 44 15.32 -5.13 -2.15
CA LYS A 44 16.23 -5.84 -3.06
C LYS A 44 15.55 -7.09 -3.63
N GLY A 45 15.56 -7.22 -4.96
CA GLY A 45 15.01 -8.40 -5.64
C GLY A 45 13.53 -8.27 -6.04
N TYR A 46 12.94 -7.08 -5.98
CA TYR A 46 11.60 -6.83 -6.51
C TYR A 46 11.52 -7.07 -8.02
N ARG A 47 10.58 -7.93 -8.46
CA ARG A 47 10.38 -8.30 -9.87
C ARG A 47 9.06 -7.79 -10.43
N GLY A 48 8.34 -6.95 -9.69
CA GLY A 48 7.02 -6.46 -10.11
C GLY A 48 5.89 -7.49 -9.97
N LYS A 49 6.10 -8.59 -9.25
CA LYS A 49 5.05 -9.61 -9.07
C LYS A 49 4.34 -9.43 -7.73
N ILE A 50 3.05 -9.80 -7.68
CA ILE A 50 2.24 -9.78 -6.44
C ILE A 50 2.89 -10.60 -5.32
N VAL A 51 3.59 -11.69 -5.68
CA VAL A 51 4.31 -12.52 -4.70
C VAL A 51 5.41 -11.76 -3.99
N ASP A 52 6.08 -10.83 -4.68
CA ASP A 52 7.14 -10.02 -4.10
C ASP A 52 6.53 -8.99 -3.11
N ILE A 53 5.32 -8.48 -3.39
CA ILE A 53 4.60 -7.58 -2.48
C ILE A 53 4.09 -8.33 -1.25
N ALA A 54 3.58 -9.56 -1.45
CA ALA A 54 3.06 -10.39 -0.38
C ALA A 54 4.13 -10.76 0.66
N GLU A 55 5.41 -10.81 0.28
CA GLU A 55 6.53 -11.03 1.20
C GLU A 55 6.71 -9.88 2.20
N TRP A 56 6.30 -8.67 1.83
CA TRP A 56 6.40 -7.45 2.65
C TRP A 56 5.06 -6.98 3.24
N SER A 57 3.99 -7.74 3.02
CA SER A 57 2.63 -7.43 3.49
C SER A 57 2.20 -8.37 4.61
N SER A 58 1.41 -7.83 5.54
CA SER A 58 0.72 -8.64 6.55
C SER A 58 -0.50 -9.38 6.00
N VAL A 59 -0.90 -9.10 4.76
CA VAL A 59 -2.11 -9.59 4.13
C VAL A 59 -1.78 -10.65 3.07
N HIS A 60 -2.67 -11.63 2.92
CA HIS A 60 -2.46 -12.70 1.96
C HIS A 60 -2.43 -12.21 0.51
N ARG A 61 -1.65 -12.88 -0.34
CA ARG A 61 -1.48 -12.53 -1.77
C ARG A 61 -2.81 -12.38 -2.53
N THR A 62 -3.83 -13.16 -2.15
CA THR A 62 -5.15 -13.11 -2.78
C THR A 62 -5.89 -11.83 -2.45
N SER A 63 -5.72 -11.29 -1.24
CA SER A 63 -6.28 -10.00 -0.85
C SER A 63 -5.61 -8.86 -1.60
N ILE A 64 -4.29 -8.92 -1.81
CA ILE A 64 -3.56 -7.95 -2.65
C ILE A 64 -4.06 -8.01 -4.10
N GLY A 65 -4.23 -9.21 -4.65
CA GLY A 65 -4.82 -9.40 -5.98
C GLY A 65 -6.24 -8.86 -6.06
N HIS A 66 -7.08 -9.16 -5.07
CA HIS A 66 -8.44 -8.63 -4.99
C HIS A 66 -8.46 -7.11 -4.91
N PHE A 67 -7.58 -6.51 -4.11
CA PHE A 67 -7.41 -5.06 -3.99
C PHE A 67 -7.05 -4.40 -5.33
N LEU A 68 -6.15 -5.01 -6.10
CA LEU A 68 -5.80 -4.50 -7.43
C LEU A 68 -6.96 -4.65 -8.42
N SER A 69 -7.61 -5.81 -8.45
CA SER A 69 -8.66 -6.11 -9.44
C SER A 69 -10.01 -5.46 -9.14
N HIS A 70 -10.32 -5.21 -7.87
CA HIS A 70 -11.64 -4.71 -7.42
C HIS A 70 -11.53 -3.41 -6.62
N GLY A 71 -10.34 -2.83 -6.52
CA GLY A 71 -10.18 -1.50 -5.96
C GLY A 71 -10.99 -0.50 -6.78
N VAL A 72 -11.74 0.36 -6.12
CA VAL A 72 -12.45 1.46 -6.78
C VAL A 72 -11.43 2.55 -7.10
N TRP A 73 -10.69 2.35 -8.18
CA TRP A 73 -9.73 3.32 -8.70
C TRP A 73 -10.48 4.25 -9.66
N ASP A 74 -10.89 5.43 -9.20
CA ASP A 74 -11.33 6.46 -10.13
C ASP A 74 -10.08 7.05 -10.81
N GLU A 75 -9.57 6.35 -11.82
CA GLU A 75 -8.40 6.76 -12.58
C GLU A 75 -8.58 8.16 -13.18
N SER A 76 -9.80 8.49 -13.60
CA SER A 76 -10.14 9.79 -14.16
C SER A 76 -10.00 10.91 -13.14
N TYR A 77 -10.40 10.65 -11.89
CA TYR A 77 -10.23 11.56 -10.77
C TYR A 77 -8.76 11.67 -10.39
N ILE A 78 -8.04 10.55 -10.27
CA ILE A 78 -6.61 10.53 -9.93
C ILE A 78 -5.79 11.31 -10.96
N GLN A 79 -6.05 11.14 -12.26
CA GLN A 79 -5.35 11.90 -13.31
C GLN A 79 -5.62 13.42 -13.24
N LYS A 80 -6.80 13.84 -12.75
CA LYS A 80 -7.13 15.26 -12.58
C LYS A 80 -6.41 15.91 -11.40
N ILE A 81 -6.14 15.16 -10.32
CA ILE A 81 -5.43 15.67 -9.13
C ILE A 81 -3.90 15.60 -9.26
N VAL A 82 -3.36 14.79 -10.17
CA VAL A 82 -1.90 14.64 -10.38
C VAL A 82 -1.35 15.59 -11.46
N LYS A 83 -2.20 16.13 -12.33
CA LYS A 83 -1.83 17.20 -13.29
C LYS A 83 -1.78 18.56 -12.63
#